data_AF-A0A657B6B9-F1
#
_entry.id   AF-A0A657B6B9-F1
#
_cell.length_a   1.000
_cell.length_b   1.000
_cell.length_c   1.000
_cell.angle_alpha   90.00
_cell.angle_beta   90.00
_cell.angle_gamma   90.00
#
_symmetry.space_group_name_H-M   'P 1'
#
loop_
_entity.id
_entity.type
_entity.pdbx_description
1 polymer ?
#
loop_
_entity_poly.entity_id
_entity_poly.type
_entity_poly.pdbx_seq_one_letter_code
_entity_poly.pdbx_strand_id
1 'polypeptide(L)'
;MPKRLDRYHGFTLLEVLIAIAITALIGLGSWQLLNSAIRTYELGQESLQALSALQRAQLSIERDFSQVLPRAIRDEFGDYQAAIKDGEDFYTVELTRAGWRNPLQQKRSELQRVAYELTDGELLRHHWKVLDRAQDSEPTTRRLLEGVERFEIAYLNDSDAWIDEWPPLDNASDGESRDRMTRYALLPKAVRVELEHPRYGLITRYFEQASYLENTLIQASGGQDSSGQENGETDEQATQGGDSSSSANQFQNITETGGER
;
A
#
# COMPACT_ATOMS: atom_id res chain seq x y z
N MET A 1 59.74 9.65 78.77
CA MET A 1 58.81 8.91 77.89
C MET A 1 59.59 8.39 76.69
N PRO A 2 59.68 7.07 76.44
CA PRO A 2 60.36 6.57 75.26
C PRO A 2 59.43 6.73 74.04
N LYS A 3 59.92 7.39 72.99
CA LYS A 3 59.27 7.40 71.67
C LYS A 3 59.37 5.98 71.10
N ARG A 4 58.22 5.36 70.84
CA ARG A 4 58.18 4.15 70.00
C ARG A 4 58.68 4.54 68.61
N LEU A 5 59.72 3.87 68.14
CA LEU A 5 60.15 3.96 66.75
C LEU A 5 59.24 3.05 65.94
N ASP A 6 58.40 3.65 65.10
CA ASP A 6 57.58 2.90 64.16
C ASP A 6 58.48 2.20 63.15
N ARG A 7 58.36 0.88 63.05
CA ARG A 7 59.04 0.08 62.04
C ARG A 7 58.42 0.38 60.68
N TYR A 8 59.16 1.05 59.81
CA TYR A 8 58.81 1.17 58.40
C TYR A 8 58.94 -0.22 57.74
N HIS A 9 57.79 -0.79 57.38
CA HIS A 9 57.72 -2.01 56.58
C HIS A 9 57.72 -1.57 55.10
N GLY A 10 58.80 -1.88 54.38
CA GLY A 10 58.87 -1.66 52.92
C GLY A 10 58.17 -2.78 52.17
N PHE A 11 57.58 -2.46 51.02
CA PHE A 11 56.98 -3.46 50.12
C PHE A 11 58.05 -4.43 49.60
N THR A 12 57.72 -5.73 49.59
CA THR A 12 58.59 -6.72 48.96
C THR A 12 58.40 -6.72 47.44
N LEU A 13 59.44 -7.06 46.68
CA LEU A 13 59.37 -7.20 45.23
C LEU A 13 58.29 -8.22 44.80
N LEU A 14 58.13 -9.29 45.59
CA LEU A 14 57.12 -10.32 45.36
C LEU A 14 55.68 -9.76 45.48
N GLU A 15 55.45 -8.88 46.44
CA GLU A 15 54.12 -8.30 46.69
C GLU A 15 53.69 -7.34 45.58
N VAL A 16 54.62 -6.52 45.07
CA VAL A 16 54.38 -5.68 43.89
C VAL A 16 54.13 -6.52 42.64
N LEU A 17 54.89 -7.61 42.46
CA LEU A 17 54.70 -8.52 41.32
C LEU A 17 53.32 -9.19 41.37
N ILE A 18 52.90 -9.69 42.53
CA ILE A 18 51.56 -10.28 42.72
C ILE A 18 50.48 -9.22 42.47
N ALA A 19 50.64 -8.00 42.99
CA ALA A 19 49.68 -6.92 42.78
C ALA A 19 49.51 -6.58 41.28
N ILE A 20 50.61 -6.46 40.54
CA ILE A 20 50.59 -6.20 39.09
C ILE A 20 49.97 -7.39 38.34
N ALA A 21 50.31 -8.63 38.73
CA ALA A 21 49.76 -9.83 38.10
C ALA A 21 48.24 -9.93 38.27
N ILE A 22 47.73 -9.73 39.49
CA ILE A 22 46.29 -9.73 39.78
C ILE A 22 45.60 -8.58 39.03
N THR A 23 46.20 -7.38 39.07
CA THR A 23 45.66 -6.20 38.38
C THR A 23 45.57 -6.45 36.87
N ALA A 24 46.62 -7.02 36.27
CA ALA A 24 46.63 -7.37 34.85
C ALA A 24 45.56 -8.41 34.52
N LEU A 25 45.38 -9.44 35.35
CA LEU A 25 44.34 -10.46 35.15
C LEU A 25 42.93 -9.87 35.22
N ILE A 26 42.65 -9.04 36.23
CA ILE A 26 41.34 -8.38 36.36
C ILE A 26 41.11 -7.41 35.21
N GLY A 27 42.13 -6.65 34.81
CA GLY A 27 42.06 -5.72 33.68
C GLY A 27 41.74 -6.46 32.38
N LEU A 28 42.43 -7.57 32.11
CA LEU A 28 42.18 -8.41 30.92
C LEU A 28 40.79 -9.05 30.96
N GLY A 29 40.36 -9.60 32.10
CA GLY A 29 39.03 -10.19 32.25
C GLY A 29 37.91 -9.16 32.05
N SER A 30 38.07 -7.96 32.62
CA SER A 30 37.12 -6.85 32.45
C SER A 30 37.04 -6.38 31.00
N TRP A 31 38.18 -6.29 30.31
CA TRP A 31 38.25 -5.95 28.89
C TRP A 31 37.56 -6.98 28.01
N GLN A 32 37.75 -8.27 28.29
CA GLN A 32 37.07 -9.35 27.56
C GLN A 32 35.54 -9.30 27.74
N LEU A 33 35.07 -9.13 28.97
CA LEU A 33 33.63 -9.02 29.26
C LEU A 33 33.01 -7.81 28.55
N LEU A 34 33.66 -6.65 28.60
CA LEU A 34 33.19 -5.45 27.94
C LEU A 34 33.10 -5.65 26.42
N ASN A 35 34.15 -6.20 25.79
CA ASN A 35 34.14 -6.47 24.36
C ASN A 35 33.06 -7.48 23.95
N SER A 36 32.83 -8.51 24.78
CA SER A 36 31.75 -9.45 24.54
C SER A 36 30.38 -8.78 24.62
N ALA A 37 30.17 -7.90 25.59
CA ALA A 37 28.92 -7.15 25.74
C ALA A 37 28.68 -6.21 24.55
N ILE A 38 29.72 -5.50 24.09
CA ILE A 38 29.65 -4.62 22.91
C ILE A 38 29.28 -5.42 21.67
N ARG A 39 29.94 -6.55 21.39
CA ARG A 39 29.64 -7.39 20.22
C ARG A 39 28.20 -7.93 20.25
N THR A 40 27.75 -8.40 21.41
CA THR A 40 26.37 -8.88 21.56
C THR A 40 25.37 -7.75 21.32
N TYR A 41 25.68 -6.55 21.81
CA TYR A 41 24.84 -5.37 21.56
C TYR A 41 24.78 -5.03 20.06
N GLU A 42 25.92 -5.02 19.35
CA GLU A 42 25.98 -4.75 17.91
C GLU A 42 25.17 -5.75 17.10
N LEU A 43 25.33 -7.06 17.35
CA LEU A 43 24.53 -8.11 16.70
C LEU A 43 23.03 -7.96 17.00
N GLY A 44 22.68 -7.57 18.22
CA GLY A 44 21.30 -7.28 18.61
C GLY A 44 20.73 -6.09 17.83
N GLN A 45 21.49 -5.01 17.69
CA GLN A 45 21.07 -3.83 16.93
C GLN A 45 20.85 -4.15 15.44
N GLU A 46 21.75 -4.92 14.82
CA GLU A 46 21.59 -5.36 13.43
C GLU A 46 20.31 -6.18 13.25
N SER A 47 20.02 -7.10 14.18
CA SER A 47 18.79 -7.89 14.17
C SER A 47 17.52 -7.03 14.28
N LEU A 48 17.54 -6.02 15.15
CA LEU A 48 16.42 -5.10 15.33
C LEU A 48 16.20 -4.22 14.09
N GLN A 49 17.28 -3.77 13.45
CA GLN A 49 17.19 -2.98 12.21
C GLN A 49 16.59 -3.79 11.07
N ALA A 50 17.01 -5.04 10.89
CA ALA A 50 16.47 -5.94 9.87
C ALA A 50 14.98 -6.24 10.10
N LEU A 51 14.59 -6.55 11.34
CA LEU A 51 13.18 -6.76 11.68
C LEU A 51 12.34 -5.50 11.44
N SER A 52 12.86 -4.33 11.82
CA SER A 52 12.19 -3.06 11.58
C SER A 52 12.02 -2.77 10.08
N ALA A 53 13.01 -3.12 9.25
CA ALA A 53 12.90 -3.00 7.79
C ALA A 53 11.77 -3.89 7.24
N LEU A 54 11.72 -5.16 7.64
CA LEU A 54 10.63 -6.08 7.26
C LEU A 54 9.27 -5.52 7.68
N GLN A 55 9.12 -5.07 8.93
CA GLN A 55 7.86 -4.52 9.43
C GLN A 55 7.42 -3.28 8.64
N ARG A 56 8.36 -2.37 8.30
CA ARG A 56 8.06 -1.20 7.47
C ARG A 56 7.63 -1.59 6.06
N ALA A 57 8.27 -2.59 5.46
CA ALA A 57 7.88 -3.12 4.15
C ALA A 57 6.45 -3.70 4.20
N GLN A 58 6.17 -4.53 5.20
CA GLN A 58 4.85 -5.14 5.41
C GLN A 58 3.75 -4.09 5.63
N LEU A 59 4.00 -3.05 6.43
CA LEU A 59 3.06 -1.94 6.63
C LEU A 59 2.83 -1.13 5.35
N SER A 60 3.83 -1.03 4.47
CA SER A 60 3.67 -0.37 3.18
C SER A 60 2.77 -1.19 2.25
N ILE A 61 3.04 -2.49 2.15
CA ILE A 61 2.22 -3.46 1.39
C ILE A 61 0.79 -3.43 1.90
N GLU A 62 0.58 -3.64 3.20
CA GLU A 62 -0.74 -3.65 3.82
C GLU A 62 -1.52 -2.37 3.53
N ARG A 63 -0.89 -1.20 3.65
CA ARG A 63 -1.56 0.07 3.35
C ARG A 63 -1.93 0.21 1.89
N ASP A 64 -1.14 -0.33 0.97
CA ASP A 64 -1.42 -0.24 -0.48
C ASP A 64 -2.57 -1.16 -0.85
N PHE A 65 -2.51 -2.43 -0.47
CA PHE A 65 -3.55 -3.42 -0.81
C PHE A 65 -4.88 -3.18 -0.10
N SER A 66 -4.88 -2.75 1.17
CA SER A 66 -6.12 -2.43 1.91
C SER A 66 -6.85 -1.18 1.42
N GLN A 67 -6.22 -0.35 0.60
CA GLN A 67 -6.78 0.93 0.12
C GLN A 67 -6.93 0.97 -1.40
N VAL A 68 -6.94 -0.19 -2.05
CA VAL A 68 -7.24 -0.30 -3.48
C VAL A 68 -8.65 0.21 -3.75
N LEU A 69 -8.83 0.90 -4.87
CA LEU A 69 -10.13 1.37 -5.35
C LEU A 69 -10.42 0.86 -6.76
N PRO A 70 -11.70 0.65 -7.12
CA PRO A 70 -12.12 0.22 -8.47
C PRO A 70 -11.99 1.38 -9.48
N ARG A 71 -10.77 1.89 -9.68
CA ARG A 71 -10.46 3.00 -10.59
C ARG A 71 -9.38 2.57 -11.58
N ALA A 72 -9.82 2.28 -12.81
CA ALA A 72 -8.95 2.14 -13.97
C ALA A 72 -8.17 3.44 -14.23
N ILE A 73 -7.05 3.39 -14.94
CA ILE A 73 -6.30 4.58 -15.38
C ILE A 73 -6.04 4.53 -16.88
N ARG A 74 -5.52 5.61 -17.45
CA ARG A 74 -4.94 5.60 -18.79
C ARG A 74 -3.42 5.66 -18.72
N ASP A 75 -2.75 4.87 -19.53
CA ASP A 75 -1.30 4.93 -19.72
C ASP A 75 -0.89 6.00 -20.74
N GLU A 76 0.42 6.07 -20.99
CA GLU A 76 1.06 7.03 -21.90
C GLU A 76 0.62 6.88 -23.37
N PHE A 77 0.12 5.70 -23.75
CA PHE A 77 -0.39 5.41 -25.09
C PHE A 77 -1.90 5.65 -25.19
N GLY A 78 -2.55 6.00 -24.08
CA GLY A 78 -3.98 6.27 -23.98
C GLY A 78 -4.83 5.02 -23.73
N ASP A 79 -4.19 3.87 -23.55
CA ASP A 79 -4.83 2.59 -23.30
C ASP A 79 -5.30 2.48 -21.85
N TYR A 80 -6.38 1.73 -21.64
CA TYR A 80 -6.97 1.56 -20.32
C TYR A 80 -6.23 0.47 -19.54
N GLN A 81 -5.85 0.82 -18.32
CA GLN A 81 -5.19 -0.08 -17.39
C GLN A 81 -6.12 -0.38 -16.21
N ALA A 82 -6.20 -1.66 -15.82
CA ALA A 82 -7.09 -2.10 -14.77
C ALA A 82 -6.72 -1.52 -13.40
N ALA A 83 -7.70 -1.40 -12.51
CA ALA A 83 -7.57 -0.88 -11.15
C ALA A 83 -6.52 -1.65 -10.34
N ILE A 84 -6.47 -2.96 -10.52
CA ILE A 84 -5.36 -3.82 -10.15
C ILE A 84 -5.07 -4.69 -11.37
N LYS A 85 -3.80 -4.89 -11.68
CA LYS A 85 -3.36 -5.82 -12.71
C LYS A 85 -2.03 -6.46 -12.29
N ASP A 86 -1.75 -7.62 -12.84
CA ASP A 86 -0.35 -8.05 -12.90
C ASP A 86 0.46 -7.03 -13.69
N GLY A 87 1.71 -6.86 -13.27
CA GLY A 87 2.59 -5.95 -13.95
C GLY A 87 2.95 -6.48 -15.34
N GLU A 88 2.97 -5.58 -16.31
CA GLU A 88 3.61 -5.85 -17.60
C GLU A 88 5.10 -5.47 -17.49
N ASP A 89 5.93 -6.11 -18.32
CA ASP A 89 7.39 -5.93 -18.39
C ASP A 89 8.15 -6.24 -17.09
N PHE A 90 8.36 -5.23 -16.23
CA PHE A 90 9.26 -5.28 -15.08
C PHE A 90 8.53 -5.30 -13.73
N TYR A 91 7.23 -4.99 -13.72
CA TYR A 91 6.46 -4.94 -12.48
C TYR A 91 5.84 -6.30 -12.17
N THR A 92 5.77 -6.66 -10.89
CA THR A 92 5.01 -7.84 -10.43
C THR A 92 3.52 -7.53 -10.37
N VAL A 93 3.16 -6.34 -9.89
CA VAL A 93 1.77 -5.92 -9.74
C VAL A 93 1.66 -4.41 -9.79
N GLU A 94 0.58 -3.93 -10.39
CA GLU A 94 0.18 -2.53 -10.35
C GLU A 94 -1.22 -2.37 -9.76
N LEU A 95 -1.41 -1.32 -8.97
CA LEU A 95 -2.72 -1.01 -8.39
C LEU A 95 -2.97 0.49 -8.22
N THR A 96 -4.24 0.86 -8.29
CA THR A 96 -4.75 2.19 -7.98
C THR A 96 -5.27 2.19 -6.55
N ARG A 97 -4.71 3.05 -5.69
CA ARG A 97 -5.09 3.16 -4.28
C ARG A 97 -5.49 4.59 -3.88
N ALA A 98 -6.31 4.68 -2.84
CA ALA A 98 -6.64 5.92 -2.15
C ALA A 98 -5.58 6.31 -1.11
N GLY A 99 -5.88 7.30 -0.27
CA GLY A 99 -5.14 7.56 0.96
C GLY A 99 -3.80 8.27 0.79
N TRP A 100 -3.56 8.88 -0.38
CA TRP A 100 -2.40 9.75 -0.57
C TRP A 100 -2.63 11.08 0.15
N ARG A 101 -2.27 11.11 1.44
CA ARG A 101 -2.48 12.26 2.34
C ARG A 101 -2.08 13.58 1.66
N ASN A 102 -2.98 14.55 1.69
CA ASN A 102 -2.78 15.89 1.15
C ASN A 102 -2.98 16.97 2.22
N PRO A 103 -2.18 16.98 3.32
CA PRO A 103 -2.36 17.94 4.41
C PRO A 103 -2.14 19.39 3.98
N LEU A 104 -1.37 19.60 2.90
CA LEU A 104 -1.10 20.91 2.31
C LEU A 104 -2.17 21.36 1.30
N GLN A 105 -3.24 20.57 1.11
CA GLN A 105 -4.37 20.86 0.20
C GLN A 105 -3.94 21.28 -1.22
N GLN A 106 -2.90 20.63 -1.74
CA GLN A 106 -2.42 20.86 -3.09
C GLN A 106 -3.49 20.44 -4.11
N LYS A 107 -3.57 21.12 -5.26
CA LYS A 107 -4.45 20.73 -6.37
C LYS A 107 -3.92 19.47 -7.08
N ARG A 108 -4.07 18.31 -6.44
CA ARG A 108 -3.72 17.00 -6.98
C ARG A 108 -4.72 15.95 -6.52
N SER A 109 -4.79 14.84 -7.25
CA SER A 109 -5.61 13.70 -6.85
C SER A 109 -5.12 13.11 -5.52
N GLU A 110 -6.05 12.63 -4.70
CA GLU A 110 -5.75 11.80 -3.51
C GLU A 110 -5.56 10.32 -3.87
N LEU A 111 -5.78 9.98 -5.14
CA LEU A 111 -5.51 8.68 -5.71
C LEU A 111 -4.09 8.60 -6.22
N GLN A 112 -3.50 7.41 -6.10
CA GLN A 112 -2.14 7.14 -6.52
C GLN A 112 -2.08 5.78 -7.23
N ARG A 113 -1.41 5.76 -8.38
CA ARG A 113 -0.96 4.52 -9.01
C ARG A 113 0.33 4.07 -8.34
N VAL A 114 0.42 2.79 -7.99
CA VAL A 114 1.62 2.19 -7.41
C VAL A 114 1.94 0.88 -8.13
N ALA A 115 3.21 0.55 -8.19
CA ALA A 115 3.69 -0.73 -8.70
C ALA A 115 4.72 -1.33 -7.76
N TYR A 116 4.80 -2.65 -7.75
CA TYR A 116 5.84 -3.40 -7.04
C TYR A 116 6.72 -4.11 -8.05
N GLU A 117 8.02 -4.12 -7.78
CA GLU A 117 9.03 -4.78 -8.58
C GLU A 117 9.99 -5.53 -7.65
N LEU A 118 10.36 -6.75 -8.05
CA LEU A 118 11.44 -7.50 -7.42
C LEU A 118 12.61 -7.56 -8.41
N THR A 119 13.70 -6.88 -8.10
CA THR A 119 14.90 -6.82 -8.96
C THR A 119 16.16 -6.90 -8.11
N ASP A 120 17.13 -7.71 -8.51
CA ASP A 120 18.40 -7.93 -7.80
C ASP A 120 18.25 -8.25 -6.29
N GLY A 121 17.17 -8.94 -5.92
CA GLY A 121 16.86 -9.28 -4.52
C GLY A 121 16.34 -8.10 -3.69
N GLU A 122 16.03 -6.96 -4.32
CA GLU A 122 15.42 -5.79 -3.70
C GLU A 122 13.94 -5.70 -4.08
N LEU A 123 13.07 -5.62 -3.07
CA LEU A 123 11.67 -5.30 -3.28
C LEU A 123 11.52 -3.78 -3.37
N LEU A 124 11.15 -3.30 -4.55
CA LEU A 124 10.94 -1.91 -4.87
C LEU A 124 9.45 -1.59 -4.95
N ARG A 125 9.11 -0.37 -4.53
CA ARG A 125 7.79 0.23 -4.70
C ARG A 125 7.90 1.49 -5.52
N HIS A 126 7.19 1.51 -6.62
CA HIS A 126 7.06 2.66 -7.52
C HIS A 126 5.74 3.37 -7.26
N HIS A 127 5.74 4.69 -7.44
CA HIS A 127 4.49 5.44 -7.45
C HIS A 127 4.55 6.66 -8.34
N TRP A 128 3.41 6.98 -8.95
CA TRP A 128 3.25 8.15 -9.79
C TRP A 128 2.59 9.29 -9.00
N LYS A 129 2.97 10.53 -9.34
CA LYS A 129 2.37 11.75 -8.75
C LYS A 129 1.06 12.13 -9.44
N VAL A 130 0.85 11.64 -10.65
CA VAL A 130 -0.36 11.85 -11.46
C VAL A 130 -0.98 10.48 -11.72
N LEU A 131 -2.31 10.41 -11.72
CA LEU A 131 -3.04 9.16 -11.87
C LEU A 131 -3.08 8.69 -13.34
N ASP A 132 -3.42 9.59 -14.25
CA ASP A 132 -3.37 9.35 -15.69
C ASP A 132 -1.96 9.71 -16.17
N ARG A 133 -1.27 8.75 -16.79
CA ARG A 133 0.14 8.89 -17.15
C ARG A 133 0.24 9.82 -18.36
N ALA A 134 0.73 11.05 -18.15
CA ALA A 134 1.28 11.82 -19.25
C ALA A 134 2.60 11.16 -19.68
N GLN A 135 2.93 11.25 -20.97
CA GLN A 135 4.04 10.57 -21.64
C GLN A 135 5.43 10.71 -20.95
N ASP A 136 5.59 11.70 -20.06
CA ASP A 136 6.85 12.02 -19.36
C ASP A 136 6.80 11.78 -17.82
N SER A 137 5.82 11.07 -17.28
CA SER A 137 5.72 10.88 -15.82
C SER A 137 6.57 9.71 -15.31
N GLU A 138 7.82 9.97 -14.94
CA GLU A 138 8.68 8.99 -14.26
C GLU A 138 8.14 8.62 -12.86
N PRO A 139 8.10 7.32 -12.49
CA PRO A 139 7.75 6.92 -11.14
C PRO A 139 8.81 7.35 -10.14
N THR A 140 8.38 7.65 -8.91
CA THR A 140 9.29 7.73 -7.77
C THR A 140 9.45 6.35 -7.14
N THR A 141 10.65 5.80 -7.25
CA THR A 141 11.01 4.50 -6.70
C THR A 141 11.45 4.59 -5.25
N ARG A 142 11.01 3.62 -4.44
CA ARG A 142 11.46 3.43 -3.07
C ARG A 142 11.73 1.97 -2.81
N ARG A 143 12.93 1.66 -2.36
CA ARG A 143 13.27 0.34 -1.82
C ARG A 143 12.55 0.08 -0.50
N LEU A 144 11.87 -1.06 -0.42
CA LEU A 144 11.12 -1.49 0.77
C LEU A 144 11.93 -2.46 1.62
N LEU A 145 12.52 -3.48 0.99
CA LEU A 145 13.22 -4.57 1.65
C LEU A 145 14.34 -5.10 0.75
N GLU A 146 15.46 -5.49 1.34
CA GLU A 146 16.57 -6.20 0.67
C GLU A 146 16.50 -7.69 0.98
N GLY A 147 17.17 -8.51 0.17
CA GLY A 147 17.26 -9.95 0.39
C GLY A 147 15.94 -10.69 0.17
N VAL A 148 15.09 -10.20 -0.73
CA VAL A 148 13.84 -10.89 -1.10
C VAL A 148 14.14 -11.89 -2.20
N GLU A 149 13.81 -13.16 -1.99
CA GLU A 149 14.03 -14.24 -2.96
C GLU A 149 12.84 -14.41 -3.91
N ARG A 150 11.63 -14.24 -3.38
CA ARG A 150 10.38 -14.37 -4.15
C ARG A 150 9.35 -13.37 -3.66
N PHE A 151 8.61 -12.79 -4.61
CA PHE A 151 7.47 -11.92 -4.34
C PHE A 151 6.38 -12.23 -5.37
N GLU A 152 5.27 -12.79 -4.90
CA GLU A 152 4.19 -13.32 -5.73
C GLU A 152 2.83 -12.83 -5.24
N ILE A 153 1.92 -12.65 -6.19
CA ILE A 153 0.56 -12.18 -5.94
C ILE A 153 -0.40 -13.19 -6.53
N ALA A 154 -1.47 -13.49 -5.81
CA ALA A 154 -2.59 -14.23 -6.33
C ALA A 154 -3.89 -13.54 -5.95
N TYR A 155 -4.94 -13.81 -6.71
CA TYR A 155 -6.20 -13.08 -6.69
C TYR A 155 -7.37 -14.04 -6.48
N LEU A 156 -8.27 -13.71 -5.56
CA LEU A 156 -9.50 -14.47 -5.34
C LEU A 156 -10.60 -13.91 -6.26
N ASN A 157 -11.03 -14.71 -7.23
CA ASN A 157 -12.06 -14.31 -8.19
C ASN A 157 -13.48 -14.47 -7.63
N ASP A 158 -14.50 -14.08 -8.41
CA ASP A 158 -15.90 -14.15 -7.99
C ASP A 158 -16.41 -15.59 -7.75
N SER A 159 -15.77 -16.59 -8.37
CA SER A 159 -16.06 -18.01 -8.17
C SER A 159 -15.33 -18.62 -6.95
N ASP A 160 -14.72 -17.79 -6.10
CA ASP A 160 -13.94 -18.19 -4.93
C ASP A 160 -12.73 -19.09 -5.27
N ALA A 161 -12.19 -18.94 -6.48
CA ALA A 161 -10.96 -19.61 -6.91
C ALA A 161 -9.79 -18.62 -6.92
N TRP A 162 -8.62 -19.09 -6.48
CA TRP A 162 -7.35 -18.37 -6.58
C TRP A 162 -6.81 -18.48 -7.99
N ILE A 163 -6.46 -17.35 -8.59
CA ILE A 163 -5.82 -17.24 -9.89
C ILE A 163 -4.57 -16.36 -9.77
N ASP A 164 -3.57 -16.65 -10.61
CA ASP A 164 -2.28 -15.95 -10.60
C ASP A 164 -2.24 -14.79 -11.60
N GLU A 165 -3.31 -14.60 -12.39
CA GLU A 165 -3.44 -13.51 -13.36
C GLU A 165 -4.69 -12.67 -13.08
N TRP A 166 -4.55 -11.36 -13.03
CA TRP A 166 -5.66 -10.42 -12.94
C TRP A 166 -5.49 -9.21 -13.87
N PRO A 167 -6.57 -8.74 -14.51
CA PRO A 167 -7.91 -9.31 -14.57
C PRO A 167 -7.98 -10.61 -15.40
N PRO A 168 -8.93 -11.53 -15.11
CA PRO A 168 -9.08 -12.77 -15.89
C PRO A 168 -9.37 -12.46 -17.37
N LEU A 169 -8.67 -13.15 -18.28
CA LEU A 169 -8.78 -12.96 -19.74
C LEU A 169 -10.23 -13.11 -20.28
N ASP A 170 -11.03 -14.00 -19.68
CA ASP A 170 -12.40 -14.28 -20.12
C ASP A 170 -13.34 -13.07 -20.00
N ASN A 171 -13.03 -12.10 -19.14
CA ASN A 171 -13.78 -10.85 -19.01
C ASN A 171 -13.68 -9.93 -20.23
N ALA A 172 -12.81 -10.24 -21.21
CA ALA A 172 -12.73 -9.53 -22.48
C ALA A 172 -13.86 -9.91 -23.45
N SER A 173 -14.49 -11.07 -23.26
CA SER A 173 -15.44 -11.66 -24.23
C SER A 173 -16.93 -11.46 -23.91
N ASP A 174 -17.27 -11.06 -22.69
CA ASP A 174 -18.66 -10.85 -22.27
C ASP A 174 -19.16 -9.42 -22.58
N GLY A 175 -19.89 -9.32 -23.69
CA GLY A 175 -21.00 -8.39 -23.89
C GLY A 175 -20.65 -6.99 -24.37
N GLU A 176 -21.22 -6.61 -25.52
CA GLU A 176 -21.27 -5.27 -26.12
C GLU A 176 -21.99 -4.20 -25.26
N SER A 177 -22.18 -4.43 -23.95
CA SER A 177 -23.09 -3.65 -23.09
C SER A 177 -22.51 -3.19 -21.75
N ARG A 178 -21.24 -3.46 -21.44
CA ARG A 178 -20.55 -2.85 -20.29
C ARG A 178 -19.63 -1.74 -20.78
N ASP A 179 -19.76 -0.53 -20.22
CA ASP A 179 -18.82 0.56 -20.45
C ASP A 179 -17.38 0.04 -20.22
N ARG A 180 -16.45 0.36 -21.14
CA ARG A 180 -15.06 -0.12 -21.09
C ARG A 180 -14.45 0.20 -19.72
N MET A 181 -14.78 1.35 -19.14
CA MET A 181 -14.33 1.77 -17.81
C MET A 181 -14.71 0.77 -16.71
N THR A 182 -15.91 0.18 -16.77
CA THR A 182 -16.42 -0.75 -15.75
C THR A 182 -15.70 -2.09 -15.79
N ARG A 183 -15.21 -2.54 -16.97
CA ARG A 183 -14.42 -3.77 -17.10
C ARG A 183 -13.05 -3.65 -16.44
N TYR A 184 -12.39 -2.50 -16.62
CA TYR A 184 -11.07 -2.23 -16.03
C TYR A 184 -11.16 -1.81 -14.54
N ALA A 185 -12.35 -1.60 -14.00
CA ALA A 185 -12.56 -1.24 -12.59
C ALA A 185 -12.73 -2.47 -11.66
N LEU A 186 -12.73 -3.69 -12.20
CA LEU A 186 -12.95 -4.91 -11.41
C LEU A 186 -11.84 -5.14 -10.38
N LEU A 187 -12.26 -5.45 -9.15
CA LEU A 187 -11.38 -5.85 -8.06
C LEU A 187 -11.61 -7.31 -7.70
N PRO A 188 -10.56 -8.05 -7.34
CA PRO A 188 -10.71 -9.39 -6.78
C PRO A 188 -11.36 -9.29 -5.40
N LYS A 189 -12.00 -10.36 -4.92
CA LYS A 189 -12.56 -10.41 -3.56
C LYS A 189 -11.47 -10.26 -2.50
N ALA A 190 -10.32 -10.88 -2.76
CA ALA A 190 -9.14 -10.80 -1.91
C ALA A 190 -7.85 -10.94 -2.73
N VAL A 191 -6.75 -10.45 -2.17
CA VAL A 191 -5.41 -10.59 -2.72
C VAL A 191 -4.54 -11.36 -1.72
N ARG A 192 -3.83 -12.38 -2.18
CA ARG A 192 -2.79 -13.08 -1.44
C ARG A 192 -1.45 -12.53 -1.90
N VAL A 193 -0.64 -12.07 -0.94
CA VAL A 193 0.73 -11.60 -1.16
C VAL A 193 1.67 -12.55 -0.47
N GLU A 194 2.59 -13.11 -1.23
CA GLU A 194 3.63 -14.02 -0.73
C GLU A 194 5.01 -13.41 -0.91
N LEU A 195 5.79 -13.41 0.18
CA LEU A 195 7.15 -12.89 0.20
C LEU A 195 8.07 -13.92 0.85
N GLU A 196 9.09 -14.36 0.13
CA GLU A 196 10.13 -15.25 0.66
C GLU A 196 11.41 -14.46 0.94
N HIS A 197 11.95 -14.64 2.15
CA HIS A 197 13.18 -13.99 2.59
C HIS A 197 14.08 -14.99 3.31
N PRO A 198 15.39 -15.08 3.02
CA PRO A 198 16.29 -16.12 3.54
C PRO A 198 16.31 -16.21 5.07
N ARG A 199 16.20 -15.04 5.73
CA ARG A 199 16.19 -14.94 7.20
C ARG A 199 14.85 -15.29 7.86
N TYR A 200 13.74 -15.07 7.17
CA TYR A 200 12.39 -15.09 7.77
C TYR A 200 11.49 -16.19 7.20
N GLY A 201 11.89 -16.84 6.11
CA GLY A 201 11.10 -17.82 5.38
C GLY A 201 9.99 -17.17 4.54
N LEU A 202 8.99 -17.97 4.22
CA LEU A 202 7.79 -17.55 3.50
C LEU A 202 6.83 -16.79 4.42
N ILE A 203 6.44 -15.59 3.99
CA ILE A 203 5.46 -14.74 4.66
C ILE A 203 4.28 -14.54 3.72
N THR A 204 3.11 -15.04 4.13
CA THR A 204 1.86 -14.92 3.37
C THR A 204 0.91 -13.94 4.06
N ARG A 205 0.33 -13.01 3.32
CA ARG A 205 -0.72 -12.08 3.79
C ARG A 205 -1.91 -12.11 2.85
N TYR A 206 -3.10 -12.02 3.43
CA TYR A 206 -4.37 -11.91 2.71
C TYR A 206 -4.97 -10.53 2.96
N PHE A 207 -5.43 -9.88 1.89
CA PHE A 207 -6.08 -8.59 1.94
C PHE A 207 -7.46 -8.71 1.29
N GLU A 208 -8.51 -8.46 2.06
CA GLU A 208 -9.87 -8.35 1.53
C GLU A 208 -10.02 -7.01 0.81
N GLN A 209 -10.62 -7.04 -0.37
CA GLN A 209 -10.89 -5.82 -1.12
C GLN A 209 -12.34 -5.38 -0.88
N ALA A 210 -12.56 -4.08 -0.81
CA ALA A 210 -13.90 -3.52 -0.65
C ALA A 210 -14.72 -3.75 -1.94
N SER A 211 -15.41 -4.89 -2.02
CA SER A 211 -16.30 -5.27 -3.13
C SER A 211 -17.79 -5.02 -2.82
N TYR A 212 -18.13 -4.57 -1.59
CA TYR A 212 -19.52 -4.44 -1.14
C TYR A 212 -20.25 -3.18 -1.64
N LEU A 213 -19.58 -2.28 -2.37
CA LEU A 213 -20.25 -1.23 -3.10
C LEU A 213 -20.33 -1.69 -4.55
N GLU A 214 -21.52 -2.12 -4.97
CA GLU A 214 -21.90 -2.29 -6.37
C GLU A 214 -21.24 -1.16 -7.17
N ASN A 215 -20.27 -1.53 -8.05
CA ASN A 215 -19.24 -0.66 -8.66
C ASN A 215 -19.74 0.75 -9.00
N THR A 216 -19.78 1.62 -8.00
CA THR A 216 -20.24 3.00 -8.18
C THR A 216 -19.01 3.75 -8.65
N LEU A 217 -18.93 3.94 -9.96
CA LEU A 217 -17.83 4.62 -10.62
C LEU A 217 -17.60 5.98 -9.94
N ILE A 218 -16.47 6.13 -9.26
CA ILE A 218 -16.06 7.45 -8.77
C ILE A 218 -15.49 8.19 -9.98
N GLN A 219 -16.35 8.96 -10.67
CA GLN A 219 -15.86 9.98 -11.61
C GLN A 219 -15.09 11.02 -10.80
N ALA A 220 -13.78 11.15 -11.10
CA ALA A 220 -13.01 12.27 -10.60
C ALA A 220 -13.60 13.55 -11.22
N SER A 221 -14.26 14.36 -10.41
CA SER A 221 -14.81 15.65 -10.82
C SER A 221 -13.66 16.59 -11.20
N GLY A 222 -13.31 16.59 -12.47
CA GLY A 222 -12.53 17.66 -13.09
C GLY A 222 -13.38 18.93 -13.10
N GLY A 223 -12.79 20.05 -12.70
CA GLY A 223 -13.43 21.36 -12.66
C GLY A 223 -14.10 21.69 -13.99
N GLN A 224 -15.39 21.93 -13.91
CA GLN A 224 -16.22 22.32 -15.05
C GLN A 224 -15.94 23.81 -15.33
N ASP A 225 -15.13 24.07 -16.35
CA ASP A 225 -15.01 25.40 -16.94
C ASP A 225 -16.39 25.80 -17.48
N SER A 226 -17.00 26.77 -16.81
CA SER A 226 -18.19 27.46 -17.28
C SER A 226 -17.80 28.42 -18.39
N SER A 227 -17.75 27.95 -19.64
CA SER A 227 -17.81 28.83 -20.82
C SER A 227 -19.27 29.04 -21.19
N GLY A 228 -19.71 30.29 -21.08
CA GLY A 228 -21.09 30.70 -21.29
C GLY A 228 -21.60 30.49 -22.70
N GLN A 229 -22.91 30.39 -22.79
CA GLN A 229 -23.64 30.70 -24.00
C GLN A 229 -24.87 31.51 -23.60
N GLU A 230 -24.74 32.82 -23.77
CA GLU A 230 -25.88 33.72 -23.96
C GLU A 230 -26.75 33.17 -25.09
N ASN A 231 -28.06 33.15 -24.89
CA ASN A 231 -29.01 33.37 -25.97
C ASN A 231 -30.25 34.04 -25.37
N GLY A 232 -30.53 35.26 -25.86
CA GLY A 232 -31.70 36.03 -25.54
C GLY A 232 -32.95 35.48 -26.23
N GLU A 233 -34.07 35.50 -25.51
CA GLU A 233 -35.41 35.31 -26.04
C GLU A 233 -36.17 36.64 -26.03
N THR A 234 -36.49 37.13 -27.22
CA THR A 234 -37.72 37.87 -27.60
C THR A 234 -37.63 37.95 -29.14
N ASP A 235 -38.61 37.56 -29.95
CA ASP A 235 -40.03 37.82 -29.87
C ASP A 235 -40.78 36.98 -30.94
N GLU A 236 -42.12 37.02 -30.89
CA GLU A 236 -43.10 36.72 -31.95
C GLU A 236 -43.81 35.35 -32.05
N GLN A 237 -45.06 35.42 -31.58
CA GLN A 237 -46.32 35.16 -32.31
C GLN A 237 -47.06 33.83 -32.12
N ALA A 238 -48.22 34.01 -31.49
CA ALA A 238 -49.35 33.12 -31.31
C ALA A 238 -49.99 32.65 -32.63
N THR A 239 -50.61 31.46 -32.64
CA THR A 239 -52.03 31.26 -33.00
C THR A 239 -52.57 29.91 -32.48
N GLN A 240 -53.60 30.02 -31.64
CA GLN A 240 -54.79 29.19 -31.33
C GLN A 240 -54.89 27.65 -31.52
N GLY A 241 -55.56 27.07 -30.52
CA GLY A 241 -56.53 25.95 -30.61
C GLY A 241 -56.02 24.67 -29.95
N GLY A 242 -56.67 24.02 -28.98
CA GLY A 242 -58.00 24.14 -28.39
C GLY A 242 -58.32 22.80 -27.72
N ASP A 243 -58.89 22.89 -26.52
CA ASP A 243 -59.75 21.92 -25.84
C ASP A 243 -59.21 20.81 -24.90
N SER A 244 -59.66 20.99 -23.65
CA SER A 244 -60.12 20.05 -22.60
C SER A 244 -59.54 18.62 -22.49
N SER A 245 -58.96 18.32 -21.31
CA SER A 245 -59.74 17.77 -20.17
C SER A 245 -58.80 17.33 -19.05
N SER A 246 -59.13 17.76 -17.83
CA SER A 246 -58.50 17.35 -16.58
C SER A 246 -59.19 16.12 -16.01
N SER A 247 -58.43 15.19 -15.44
CA SER A 247 -58.69 14.46 -14.18
C SER A 247 -57.67 13.32 -14.09
N ALA A 248 -56.66 13.45 -13.24
CA ALA A 248 -56.66 12.88 -11.90
C ALA A 248 -56.47 11.36 -11.92
N ASN A 249 -55.26 10.90 -11.56
CA ASN A 249 -55.11 9.56 -11.01
C ASN A 249 -54.33 9.63 -9.71
N GLN A 250 -55.06 9.28 -8.66
CA GLN A 250 -54.73 9.36 -7.26
C GLN A 250 -54.02 8.06 -6.88
N PHE A 251 -52.85 8.20 -6.27
CA PHE A 251 -52.16 7.13 -5.55
C PHE A 251 -53.04 6.61 -4.42
N GLN A 252 -53.11 5.28 -4.25
CA GLN A 252 -53.25 4.70 -2.91
C GLN A 252 -52.60 3.32 -2.80
N ASN A 253 -51.74 3.23 -1.80
CA ASN A 253 -50.99 2.07 -1.34
C ASN A 253 -51.90 0.92 -0.91
N ILE A 254 -51.40 -0.29 -1.17
CA ILE A 254 -51.93 -1.56 -0.69
C ILE A 254 -51.18 -1.90 0.60
N THR A 255 -51.90 -2.13 1.70
CA THR A 255 -51.38 -2.81 2.90
C THR A 255 -52.22 -4.05 3.17
N GLU A 256 -51.50 -5.09 3.55
CA GLU A 256 -51.85 -6.48 3.86
C GLU A 256 -53.08 -6.71 4.75
N THR A 257 -53.76 -7.83 4.50
CA THR A 257 -54.08 -8.94 5.44
C THR A 257 -54.95 -9.93 4.64
N GLY A 258 -54.63 -11.23 4.51
CA GLY A 258 -54.45 -12.22 5.56
C GLY A 258 -55.77 -13.02 5.71
N GLY A 259 -55.75 -14.32 5.45
CA GLY A 259 -56.79 -15.24 5.96
C GLY A 259 -57.48 -16.18 4.95
N GLU A 260 -56.98 -17.41 4.92
CA GLU A 260 -57.74 -18.69 4.88
C GLU A 260 -58.93 -18.86 3.92
N ARG A 261 -58.76 -19.76 2.94
CA ARG A 261 -59.27 -21.15 2.99
C ARG A 261 -58.70 -21.98 1.85
#